data_AF-A0A6I9PSA9-F1
#
_entry.id   AF-A0A6I9PSA9-F1
#
_cell.length_a   1.000
_cell.length_b   1.000
_cell.length_c   1.000
_cell.angle_alpha   90.00
_cell.angle_beta   90.00
_cell.angle_gamma   90.00
#
_symmetry.space_group_name_H-M   'P 1'
#
loop_
_entity.id
_entity.type
_entity.pdbx_description
1 polymer ?
#
loop_
_entity_poly.entity_id
_entity_poly.type
_entity_poly.pdbx_seq_one_letter_code
_entity_poly.pdbx_strand_id
1 'polypeptide(L)'
;MDMKPFFRAVGPEFHKNLEVGPFETVNIYALMCHILGIKPEVNDGHLNATKHMLVSNTTTQGEDVDVLNNIFNGLAAVAGFLVVVFIMVTSHKLLKDKRKNKRSVSSDQLPAK
;
A
#
# COMPACT_ATOMS: atom_id res chain seq x y z
N MET A 1 19.48 47.83 -12.16
CA MET A 1 18.26 47.24 -12.76
C MET A 1 17.77 46.17 -11.80
N ASP A 2 16.47 46.09 -11.55
CA ASP A 2 15.87 45.06 -10.69
C ASP A 2 15.25 44.00 -11.62
N MET A 3 15.86 42.81 -11.70
CA MET A 3 15.45 41.76 -12.63
C MET A 3 14.62 40.71 -11.89
N LYS A 4 13.30 40.79 -12.04
CA LYS A 4 12.35 39.86 -11.43
C LYS A 4 11.43 39.30 -12.54
N PRO A 5 11.62 38.05 -12.98
CA PRO A 5 10.73 37.45 -13.95
C PRO A 5 9.35 37.17 -13.32
N PHE A 6 8.31 37.07 -14.15
CA PHE A 6 7.00 36.62 -13.71
C PHE A 6 6.87 35.11 -13.89
N PHE A 7 6.12 34.47 -12.99
CA PHE A 7 5.74 33.06 -13.10
C PHE A 7 4.22 32.95 -13.20
N ARG A 8 3.73 32.21 -14.20
CA ARG A 8 2.31 31.89 -14.36
C ARG A 8 2.16 30.44 -14.78
N ALA A 9 1.36 29.70 -14.03
CA ALA A 9 1.02 28.32 -14.35
C ALA A 9 -0.50 28.14 -14.43
N VAL A 10 -0.96 27.35 -15.40
CA VAL A 10 -2.37 26.98 -15.57
C VAL A 10 -2.41 25.52 -15.99
N GLY A 11 -3.15 24.71 -15.24
CA GLY A 11 -3.30 23.30 -15.54
C GLY A 11 -4.14 22.59 -14.47
N PRO A 12 -4.51 21.32 -14.70
CA PRO A 12 -5.28 20.54 -13.75
C PRO A 12 -4.55 20.29 -12.42
N GLU A 13 -3.22 20.23 -12.45
CA GLU A 13 -2.36 20.03 -11.28
C GLU A 13 -2.20 21.28 -10.40
N PHE A 14 -2.63 22.46 -10.86
CA PHE A 14 -2.47 23.72 -10.12
C PHE A 14 -3.79 24.20 -9.49
N HIS A 15 -3.69 24.83 -8.32
CA HIS A 15 -4.80 25.57 -7.74
C HIS A 15 -5.29 26.68 -8.69
N LYS A 16 -6.60 26.80 -8.84
CA LYS A 16 -7.21 27.84 -9.68
C LYS A 16 -7.23 29.18 -8.94
N ASN A 17 -6.93 30.26 -9.68
CA ASN A 17 -6.96 31.64 -9.18
C ASN A 17 -6.13 31.87 -7.91
N LEU A 18 -5.02 31.13 -7.77
CA LEU A 18 -4.08 31.30 -6.67
C LEU A 18 -3.01 32.33 -7.05
N GLU A 19 -2.89 33.38 -6.24
CA GLU A 19 -1.74 34.28 -6.26
C GLU A 19 -0.71 33.79 -5.22
N VAL A 20 0.56 33.80 -5.60
CA VAL A 20 1.65 33.29 -4.76
C VAL A 20 2.73 34.34 -4.56
N GLY A 21 3.39 34.27 -3.41
CA GLY A 21 4.56 35.09 -3.15
C GLY A 21 5.74 34.72 -4.06
N PRO A 22 6.80 35.55 -4.07
CA PRO A 22 8.02 35.27 -4.82
C PRO A 22 8.67 33.95 -4.38
N PHE A 23 9.30 33.26 -5.33
CA PHE A 23 10.14 32.09 -5.06
C PHE A 23 11.31 32.05 -6.05
N GLU A 24 12.36 31.32 -5.69
CA GLU A 24 13.56 31.20 -6.52
C GLU A 24 13.33 30.32 -7.74
N THR A 25 13.81 30.77 -8.91
CA THR A 25 13.63 30.08 -10.20
C THR A 25 14.27 28.68 -10.24
N VAL A 26 15.25 28.42 -9.38
CA VAL A 26 15.87 27.08 -9.21
C VAL A 26 14.84 25.99 -8.90
N ASN A 27 13.72 26.34 -8.28
CA ASN A 27 12.67 25.39 -7.91
C ASN A 27 11.79 24.94 -9.10
N ILE A 28 11.87 25.63 -10.25
CA ILE A 28 11.02 25.34 -11.42
C ILE A 28 11.33 23.95 -11.99
N TYR A 29 12.60 23.52 -12.00
CA TYR A 29 12.96 22.18 -12.50
C TYR A 29 12.32 21.06 -11.67
N ALA A 30 12.40 21.14 -10.34
CA ALA A 30 11.76 20.18 -9.44
C ALA A 30 10.23 20.15 -9.61
N LEU A 31 9.60 21.32 -9.78
CA LEU A 31 8.18 21.45 -10.06
C LEU A 31 7.78 20.78 -11.39
N MET A 32 8.54 21.00 -12.46
CA MET A 32 8.27 20.37 -13.76
C MET A 32 8.39 18.86 -13.70
N CYS A 33 9.44 18.35 -13.03
CA CYS A 33 9.61 16.90 -12.85
C CYS A 33 8.41 16.29 -12.13
N HIS A 34 7.91 16.97 -11.09
CA HIS A 34 6.72 16.53 -10.37
C HIS A 34 5.47 16.46 -11.26
N ILE A 35 5.21 17.50 -12.06
CA ILE A 35 4.04 17.55 -12.97
C ILE A 35 4.13 16.45 -14.04
N LEU A 36 5.33 16.14 -14.52
CA LEU A 36 5.58 15.10 -15.51
C LEU A 36 5.60 13.68 -14.91
N GLY A 37 5.54 13.55 -13.57
CA GLY A 37 5.64 12.25 -12.89
C GLY A 37 7.01 11.58 -13.03
N ILE A 38 8.08 12.35 -13.22
CA ILE A 38 9.46 11.83 -13.37
C ILE A 38 10.31 12.16 -12.14
N LYS A 39 11.33 11.33 -11.90
CA LYS A 39 12.31 11.57 -10.84
C LYS A 39 13.27 12.69 -11.26
N PRO A 40 13.41 13.77 -10.46
CA PRO A 40 14.41 14.80 -10.73
C PRO A 40 15.83 14.25 -10.50
N GLU A 41 16.77 14.67 -11.35
CA GLU A 41 18.21 14.50 -11.10
C GLU A 41 18.70 15.46 -10.00
N VAL A 42 19.95 15.30 -9.55
CA VAL A 42 20.54 16.17 -8.51
C VAL A 42 20.53 17.64 -8.97
N ASN A 43 19.86 18.50 -8.21
CA ASN A 43 19.72 19.93 -8.46
C ASN A 43 19.47 20.69 -7.15
N ASP A 44 19.65 22.01 -7.16
CA ASP A 44 19.47 22.88 -5.98
C ASP A 44 18.00 23.27 -5.70
N GLY A 45 17.09 22.87 -6.58
CA GLY A 45 15.66 23.16 -6.49
C GLY A 45 14.90 22.18 -5.59
N HIS A 46 13.92 22.69 -4.85
CA HIS A 46 13.14 21.91 -3.90
C HIS A 46 11.64 22.05 -4.18
N LEU A 47 10.95 20.92 -4.40
CA LEU A 47 9.50 20.91 -4.67
C LEU A 47 8.70 21.59 -3.55
N ASN A 48 9.18 21.54 -2.31
CA ASN A 48 8.48 22.12 -1.15
C ASN A 48 8.20 23.62 -1.31
N ALA A 49 9.09 24.36 -2.00
CA ALA A 49 8.92 25.78 -2.27
C ALA A 49 7.68 26.08 -3.13
N THR A 50 7.31 25.17 -4.03
CA THR A 50 6.20 25.35 -4.99
C THR A 50 5.03 24.37 -4.75
N LYS A 51 5.13 23.48 -3.75
CA LYS A 51 4.13 22.43 -3.49
C LYS A 51 2.75 23.01 -3.16
N HIS A 52 2.70 24.15 -2.47
CA HIS A 52 1.46 24.84 -2.14
C HIS A 52 0.67 25.34 -3.37
N MET A 53 1.33 25.41 -4.54
CA MET A 53 0.70 25.79 -5.80
C MET A 53 -0.13 24.65 -6.43
N LEU A 54 0.15 23.41 -6.01
CA LEU A 54 -0.40 22.21 -6.60
C LEU A 54 -1.64 21.76 -5.84
N VAL A 55 -2.67 21.32 -6.56
CA VAL A 55 -3.78 20.60 -5.93
C VAL A 55 -3.25 19.30 -5.35
N SER A 56 -3.72 18.92 -4.15
CA SER A 56 -3.34 17.66 -3.51
C SER A 56 -3.86 16.48 -4.32
N ASN A 57 -3.14 16.15 -5.37
CA ASN A 57 -3.29 14.88 -6.04
C ASN A 57 -2.46 13.93 -5.19
N THR A 58 -3.07 12.83 -4.75
CA THR A 58 -2.37 11.69 -4.17
C THR A 58 -1.47 11.12 -5.27
N THR A 59 -0.42 11.86 -5.65
CA THR A 59 0.67 11.38 -6.47
C THR A 59 1.45 10.51 -5.53
N THR A 60 0.95 9.29 -5.35
CA THR A 60 1.68 8.23 -4.74
C THR A 60 2.94 8.09 -5.58
N GLN A 61 4.06 8.59 -5.04
CA GLN A 61 5.35 8.09 -5.47
C GLN A 61 5.21 6.57 -5.43
N GLY A 62 5.50 5.90 -6.54
CA GLY A 62 5.24 4.47 -6.77
C GLY A 62 5.95 3.51 -5.81
N GLU A 63 6.35 3.97 -4.63
CA GLU A 63 6.90 3.18 -3.54
C GLU A 63 5.84 2.98 -2.43
N ASP A 64 5.00 3.98 -2.10
CA ASP A 64 4.09 3.86 -0.94
C ASP A 64 2.86 2.97 -1.20
N VAL A 65 2.30 2.98 -2.41
CA VAL A 65 1.17 2.10 -2.78
C VAL A 65 1.59 0.64 -2.87
N ASP A 66 2.79 0.38 -3.41
CA ASP A 66 3.30 -0.98 -3.54
C ASP A 66 3.60 -1.59 -2.16
N VAL A 67 4.15 -0.80 -1.25
CA VAL A 67 4.40 -1.24 0.14
C VAL A 67 3.09 -1.59 0.85
N LEU A 68 2.06 -0.75 0.77
CA LEU A 68 0.78 -1.01 1.44
C LEU A 68 0.07 -2.25 0.87
N ASN A 69 0.06 -2.39 -0.46
CA ASN A 69 -0.57 -3.54 -1.14
C ASN A 69 0.15 -4.86 -0.83
N ASN A 70 1.49 -4.84 -0.79
CA ASN A 70 2.30 -6.01 -0.45
C ASN A 70 2.10 -6.44 1.02
N ILE A 71 1.99 -5.48 1.94
CA ILE A 71 1.68 -5.75 3.36
C ILE A 71 0.29 -6.37 3.49
N PHE A 72 -0.71 -5.83 2.80
CA PHE A 72 -2.08 -6.32 2.87
C PHE A 72 -2.21 -7.74 2.32
N ASN A 73 -1.59 -8.02 1.17
CA ASN A 73 -1.53 -9.38 0.60
C ASN A 73 -0.79 -10.36 1.51
N GLY A 74 0.32 -9.93 2.14
CA GLY A 74 1.05 -10.75 3.10
C GLY A 74 0.20 -11.14 4.32
N LEU A 75 -0.47 -10.16 4.94
CA LEU A 75 -1.36 -10.41 6.08
C LEU A 75 -2.54 -11.33 5.72
N ALA A 76 -3.16 -11.11 4.56
CA ALA A 76 -4.26 -11.94 4.09
C ALA A 76 -3.84 -13.39 3.84
N ALA A 77 -2.67 -13.60 3.23
CA ALA A 77 -2.13 -14.94 2.97
C ALA A 77 -1.83 -15.70 4.27
N VAL A 78 -1.23 -15.03 5.26
CA VAL A 78 -0.92 -15.64 6.58
C VAL A 78 -2.21 -15.98 7.34
N ALA A 79 -3.17 -15.06 7.38
CA ALA A 79 -4.46 -15.29 8.02
C ALA A 79 -5.22 -16.47 7.38
N GLY A 80 -5.25 -16.52 6.04
CA GLY A 80 -5.84 -17.64 5.30
C GLY A 80 -5.18 -18.98 5.62
N PHE A 81 -3.85 -19.02 5.62
CA PHE A 81 -3.10 -20.25 5.94
C PHE A 81 -3.41 -20.77 7.36
N LEU A 82 -3.48 -19.89 8.35
CA LEU A 82 -3.83 -20.26 9.73
C LEU A 82 -5.24 -20.87 9.83
N VAL A 83 -6.21 -20.32 9.08
CA VAL A 83 -7.59 -20.87 9.04
C VAL A 83 -7.60 -22.26 8.42
N VAL A 84 -6.88 -22.48 7.31
CA VAL A 84 -6.81 -23.80 6.67
C VAL A 84 -6.18 -24.84 7.60
N VAL A 85 -5.07 -24.49 8.26
CA VAL A 85 -4.42 -25.39 9.24
C VAL A 85 -5.37 -25.73 10.39
N PHE A 86 -6.13 -24.74 10.89
CA PHE A 86 -7.10 -24.97 11.94
C PHE A 86 -8.23 -25.91 11.51
N ILE A 87 -8.78 -25.72 10.31
CA ILE A 87 -9.81 -26.61 9.73
C ILE A 87 -9.24 -28.04 9.55
N MET A 88 -7.99 -28.16 9.11
CA MET A 88 -7.36 -29.46 8.93
C MET A 88 -7.15 -30.18 10.28
N VAL A 89 -6.66 -29.49 11.31
CA VAL A 89 -6.47 -30.05 12.66
C VAL A 89 -7.78 -30.47 13.29
N THR A 90 -8.81 -29.62 13.22
CA THR A 90 -10.15 -29.93 13.77
C THR A 90 -10.79 -31.11 13.04
N SER A 91 -10.72 -31.14 11.70
CA SER A 91 -11.18 -32.27 10.89
C SER A 91 -10.43 -33.56 11.26
N HIS A 92 -9.11 -33.49 11.43
CA HIS A 92 -8.29 -34.65 11.75
C HIS A 92 -8.56 -35.18 13.16
N LYS A 93 -8.82 -34.32 14.15
CA LYS A 93 -9.24 -34.74 15.49
C LYS A 93 -10.64 -35.36 15.47
N LEU A 94 -11.61 -34.73 14.82
CA LEU A 94 -12.98 -35.24 14.72
C LEU A 94 -13.05 -36.60 14.00
N LEU A 95 -12.29 -36.81 12.93
CA LEU A 95 -12.22 -38.11 12.25
C LEU A 95 -11.47 -39.17 13.08
N LYS A 96 -10.39 -38.78 13.77
CA LYS A 96 -9.59 -39.71 14.58
C LYS A 96 -10.34 -40.18 15.82
N ASP A 97 -11.10 -39.31 16.47
CA ASP A 97 -11.90 -39.69 17.65
C ASP A 97 -13.08 -40.60 17.26
N LYS A 98 -13.71 -40.38 16.10
CA LYS A 98 -14.66 -41.36 15.53
C LYS A 98 -14.03 -42.73 15.26
N ARG A 99 -12.78 -42.79 14.77
CA ARG A 99 -12.07 -44.06 14.56
C ARG A 99 -11.72 -44.77 15.87
N LYS A 100 -11.41 -44.04 16.94
CA LYS A 100 -11.17 -44.65 18.27
C LYS A 100 -12.46 -45.19 18.88
N ASN A 101 -13.57 -44.45 18.79
CA ASN A 101 -14.85 -44.87 19.36
C ASN A 101 -15.50 -46.06 18.62
N LYS A 102 -15.19 -46.26 17.33
CA LYS A 102 -15.68 -47.42 16.56
C LYS A 102 -14.91 -48.72 16.87
N ARG A 103 -13.70 -48.64 17.46
CA ARG A 103 -12.91 -49.83 17.86
C ARG A 103 -13.28 -50.40 19.23
N SER A 104 -13.73 -49.56 20.16
CA SER A 104 -14.23 -50.02 21.47
C SER A 104 -15.55 -50.78 21.35
N VAL A 105 -16.50 -50.26 20.55
CA VAL A 105 -17.81 -50.90 20.34
C VAL A 105 -17.71 -52.29 19.65
N SER A 106 -16.67 -52.53 18.85
CA SER A 106 -16.46 -53.83 18.19
C SER A 106 -15.78 -54.89 19.07
N SER A 107 -15.19 -54.50 20.21
CA SER A 107 -14.46 -55.46 21.08
C SER A 107 -15.34 -56.04 22.20
N ASP A 108 -16.53 -55.48 22.45
CA ASP A 108 -17.49 -55.98 23.46
C ASP A 108 -18.51 -56.99 22.91
N GLN A 109 -18.46 -57.32 21.60
CA GLN A 109 -19.27 -58.37 20.98
C GLN A 109 -18.41 -59.60 20.63
N LEU A 110 -17.90 -60.30 21.64
CA LEU A 110 -17.45 -61.69 21.47
C LEU A 110 -18.21 -62.57 22.47
N PRO A 111 -19.07 -63.50 22.02
CA PRO A 111 -19.76 -64.40 22.93
C PRO A 111 -18.75 -65.37 23.55
N ALA A 112 -18.65 -65.35 24.88
CA ALA A 112 -17.92 -66.36 25.63
C ALA A 112 -18.64 -67.71 25.44
N LYS A 113 -17.88 -68.72 25.02
CA LYS A 113 -18.30 -70.11 24.87
C LYS A 113 -18.04 -70.87 26.17
#